data_AF-A0A1S4C9C5-F1
#
_entry.id   AF-A0A1S4C9C5-F1
#
_cell.length_a   1.000
_cell.length_b   1.000
_cell.length_c   1.000
_cell.angle_alpha   90.00
_cell.angle_beta   90.00
_cell.angle_gamma   90.00
#
_symmetry.space_group_name_H-M   'P 1'
#
loop_
_entity.id
_entity.type
_entity.pdbx_description
1 polymer ?
#
loop_
_entity_poly.entity_id
_entity_poly.type
_entity_poly.pdbx_seq_one_letter_code
_entity_poly.pdbx_strand_id
1 'polypeptide(L)'
;MKSFIFSFLLLSTTLSLLPFVVFSSSFTSTNPIVLPTTTADGKGLPIPVLPEVLDINGEPLQIGEKYHIISAIWGSGGGGVYLTNLGNTKCPNGVVQHGRDTRPGMPVKFFTTHPGPPPFNVVRETNNINIMFSVPTSRLCVNETVWKVGDPDLTARGVRFVVTGGTLGNPGPETINSWFKIEKVTNTAPFYKLRYCPDKVLCPMCHPVDCLDVGVTDHFGYRRLALTNQPFMVFFRKFQKTDG
;
A
#
# COMPACT_ATOMS: atom_id res chain seq x y z
N MET A 1 -74.06 18.62 12.05
CA MET A 1 -72.96 19.61 11.94
C MET A 1 -72.12 19.23 10.72
N LYS A 2 -72.21 20.08 9.67
CA LYS A 2 -71.47 20.20 8.39
C LYS A 2 -70.39 19.11 8.13
N SER A 3 -70.51 18.18 7.16
CA SER A 3 -70.65 18.29 5.69
C SER A 3 -69.62 19.24 5.05
N PHE A 4 -68.71 18.72 4.22
CA PHE A 4 -68.56 19.14 2.82
C PHE A 4 -67.86 18.06 1.98
N ILE A 5 -68.55 17.69 0.90
CA ILE A 5 -68.20 16.83 -0.23
C ILE A 5 -67.49 17.68 -1.30
N PHE A 6 -66.63 17.07 -2.13
CA PHE A 6 -66.52 17.18 -3.61
C PHE A 6 -65.13 16.60 -4.02
N SER A 7 -65.05 15.39 -4.58
CA SER A 7 -65.26 15.03 -6.01
C SER A 7 -64.12 15.46 -6.93
N PHE A 8 -63.48 14.48 -7.59
CA PHE A 8 -63.14 14.42 -9.03
C PHE A 8 -62.47 13.04 -9.27
N LEU A 9 -63.22 12.03 -9.75
CA LEU A 9 -63.23 11.52 -11.14
C LEU A 9 -61.82 11.12 -11.63
N LEU A 10 -61.49 9.83 -11.70
CA LEU A 10 -61.69 8.89 -12.84
C LEU A 10 -60.75 9.15 -14.04
N LEU A 11 -60.28 8.02 -14.60
CA LEU A 11 -59.39 7.85 -15.77
C LEU A 11 -57.91 8.17 -15.47
N SER A 12 -56.93 7.33 -15.82
CA SER A 12 -56.82 6.54 -17.04
C SER A 12 -55.78 5.44 -16.85
N THR A 13 -56.15 4.22 -17.20
CA THR A 13 -55.25 3.13 -17.55
C THR A 13 -54.47 3.50 -18.81
N THR A 14 -53.16 3.73 -18.69
CA THR A 14 -52.27 3.68 -19.86
C THR A 14 -51.20 2.64 -19.64
N LEU A 15 -51.48 1.48 -20.21
CA LEU A 15 -50.55 0.43 -20.58
C LEU A 15 -49.51 1.03 -21.54
N SER A 16 -48.34 1.40 -21.05
CA SER A 16 -47.17 1.65 -21.89
C SER A 16 -46.23 0.45 -21.78
N LEU A 17 -46.35 -0.45 -22.76
CA LEU A 17 -45.31 -1.41 -23.13
C LEU A 17 -44.03 -0.63 -23.45
N LEU A 18 -43.10 -0.60 -22.50
CA LEU A 18 -41.72 -0.23 -22.78
C LEU A 18 -40.91 -1.54 -22.82
N PRO A 19 -40.14 -1.78 -23.90
CA PRO A 19 -39.40 -3.01 -24.04
C PRO A 19 -38.39 -3.09 -22.91
N PHE A 20 -38.26 -4.29 -22.33
CA PHE A 20 -37.11 -4.65 -21.51
C PHE A 20 -35.86 -4.47 -22.39
N VAL A 21 -35.25 -3.28 -22.33
CA VAL A 21 -33.89 -3.08 -22.79
C VAL A 21 -33.04 -3.78 -21.76
N VAL A 22 -32.85 -5.08 -21.96
CA VAL A 22 -31.77 -5.82 -21.33
C VAL A 22 -30.51 -5.11 -21.78
N PHE A 23 -29.98 -4.22 -20.94
CA PHE A 23 -28.59 -3.82 -21.06
C PHE A 23 -27.78 -5.08 -20.77
N SER A 24 -27.57 -5.88 -21.82
CA SER A 24 -26.38 -6.70 -21.95
C SER A 24 -25.22 -5.72 -21.93
N SER A 25 -24.74 -5.36 -20.74
CA SER A 25 -23.40 -4.84 -20.58
C SER A 25 -22.47 -5.97 -20.96
N SER A 26 -22.25 -6.11 -22.27
CA SER A 26 -21.06 -6.71 -22.83
C SER A 26 -19.92 -5.90 -22.24
N PHE A 27 -19.36 -6.37 -21.11
CA PHE A 27 -18.11 -5.84 -20.60
C PHE A 27 -17.04 -6.20 -21.63
N THR A 28 -16.91 -5.39 -22.67
CA THR A 28 -15.71 -5.36 -23.48
C THR A 28 -14.65 -4.68 -22.62
N SER A 29 -14.10 -5.45 -21.69
CA SER A 29 -12.85 -5.14 -21.01
C SER A 29 -11.74 -5.19 -22.06
N THR A 30 -11.64 -4.14 -22.89
CA THR A 30 -10.40 -3.84 -23.58
C THR A 30 -9.49 -3.16 -22.55
N ASN A 31 -8.99 -3.95 -21.59
CA ASN A 31 -7.72 -3.61 -20.97
C ASN A 31 -6.69 -3.88 -22.06
N PRO A 32 -6.08 -2.85 -22.69
CA PRO A 32 -4.94 -3.12 -23.55
C PRO A 32 -3.87 -3.79 -22.69
N ILE A 33 -3.50 -5.01 -23.07
CA ILE A 33 -2.29 -5.64 -22.53
C ILE A 33 -1.14 -4.74 -22.99
N VAL A 34 -0.66 -3.89 -22.09
CA VAL A 34 0.58 -3.15 -22.32
C VAL A 34 1.70 -4.18 -22.22
N LEU A 35 2.19 -4.64 -23.37
CA LEU A 35 3.35 -5.52 -23.45
C LEU A 35 4.59 -4.70 -23.02
N PRO A 36 5.47 -5.22 -22.14
CA PRO A 36 6.69 -4.52 -21.75
C PRO A 36 7.57 -4.24 -22.98
N THR A 37 8.00 -3.00 -23.14
CA THR A 37 8.92 -2.59 -24.21
C THR A 37 10.32 -3.16 -23.93
N THR A 38 10.93 -3.75 -24.95
CA THR A 38 12.14 -4.56 -24.83
C THR A 38 13.43 -3.73 -24.96
N THR A 39 14.42 -4.04 -24.13
CA THR A 39 15.85 -3.83 -24.47
C THR A 39 16.51 -5.20 -24.51
N ALA A 40 17.07 -5.54 -25.66
CA ALA A 40 17.60 -6.87 -25.95
C ALA A 40 18.91 -7.11 -25.18
N ASP A 41 18.94 -8.19 -24.40
CA ASP A 41 20.19 -8.85 -23.97
C ASP A 41 20.32 -10.17 -24.74
N GLY A 42 21.55 -10.60 -25.02
CA GLY A 42 21.92 -11.59 -26.05
C GLY A 42 21.38 -13.02 -25.92
N LYS A 43 20.34 -13.28 -25.12
CA LYS A 43 19.53 -14.50 -25.16
C LYS A 43 18.06 -14.11 -25.05
N GLY A 44 17.35 -14.15 -26.18
CA GLY A 44 16.01 -13.60 -26.39
C GLY A 44 14.88 -14.22 -25.55
N LEU A 45 14.86 -13.94 -24.25
CA LEU A 45 13.65 -13.93 -23.46
C LEU A 45 13.46 -12.50 -22.90
N PRO A 46 12.38 -11.77 -23.28
CA PRO A 46 12.17 -10.42 -22.78
C PRO A 46 11.95 -10.47 -21.27
N ILE A 47 12.85 -9.84 -20.50
CA ILE A 47 12.64 -9.61 -19.08
C ILE A 47 11.53 -8.57 -18.97
N PRO A 48 10.37 -8.88 -18.36
CA PRO A 48 9.32 -7.90 -18.17
C PRO A 48 9.84 -6.76 -17.29
N VAL A 49 9.89 -5.56 -17.86
CA VAL A 49 10.23 -4.36 -17.10
C VAL A 49 9.05 -4.02 -16.19
N LEU A 50 9.26 -4.15 -14.88
CA LEU A 50 8.25 -3.79 -13.90
C LEU A 50 8.02 -2.27 -13.92
N PRO A 51 6.75 -1.79 -13.91
CA PRO A 51 6.43 -0.38 -13.87
C PRO A 51 7.09 0.33 -12.69
N GLU A 52 7.35 1.62 -12.85
CA GLU A 52 7.92 2.45 -11.80
C GLU A 52 6.84 2.88 -10.82
N VAL A 53 7.18 2.88 -9.52
CA VAL A 53 6.31 3.47 -8.50
C VAL A 53 6.47 4.99 -8.60
N LEU A 54 5.36 5.70 -8.77
CA LEU A 54 5.36 7.15 -8.93
C LEU A 54 4.90 7.82 -7.63
N ASP A 55 5.45 9.00 -7.36
CA ASP A 55 4.93 9.89 -6.33
C ASP A 55 3.70 10.65 -6.82
N ILE A 56 3.12 11.48 -5.94
CA ILE A 56 1.92 12.26 -6.22
C ILE A 56 2.09 13.28 -7.34
N ASN A 57 3.32 13.64 -7.69
CA ASN A 57 3.65 14.54 -8.80
C ASN A 57 3.90 13.77 -10.11
N GLY A 58 3.84 12.44 -10.08
CA GLY A 58 4.13 11.58 -11.23
C GLY A 58 5.62 11.31 -11.44
N GLU A 59 6.48 11.66 -10.47
CA GLU A 59 7.92 11.37 -10.56
C GLU A 59 8.23 9.96 -10.01
N PRO A 60 9.14 9.20 -10.62
CA PRO A 60 9.56 7.90 -10.11
C PRO A 60 10.18 8.01 -8.71
N LEU A 61 9.76 7.12 -7.80
CA LEU A 61 10.37 6.97 -6.48
C LEU A 61 11.83 6.57 -6.64
N GLN A 62 12.72 7.35 -6.05
CA GLN A 62 14.16 7.11 -6.07
C GLN A 62 14.57 6.28 -4.86
N ILE A 63 15.40 5.26 -5.09
CA ILE A 63 15.98 4.43 -4.03
C ILE A 63 16.81 5.32 -3.09
N GLY A 64 16.61 5.15 -1.78
CA GLY A 64 17.35 5.90 -0.76
C GLY A 64 16.90 7.36 -0.54
N GLU A 65 16.01 7.89 -1.37
CA GLU A 65 15.38 9.20 -1.17
C GLU A 65 14.21 9.13 -0.17
N LYS A 66 13.87 10.28 0.41
CA LYS A 66 12.88 10.38 1.49
C LYS A 66 11.48 10.64 0.94
N TYR A 67 10.50 9.85 1.38
CA TYR A 67 9.09 9.99 1.01
C TYR A 67 8.18 9.83 2.22
N HIS A 68 7.03 10.52 2.22
CA HIS A 68 5.92 10.20 3.09
C HIS A 68 5.03 9.13 2.46
N ILE A 69 4.54 8.20 3.26
CA ILE A 69 3.44 7.28 2.91
C ILE A 69 2.16 7.86 3.49
N ILE A 70 1.22 8.27 2.64
CA ILE A 70 0.02 9.01 3.05
C ILE A 70 -1.23 8.26 2.59
N SER A 71 -2.25 8.20 3.46
CA SER A 71 -3.55 7.62 3.09
C SER A 71 -4.16 8.32 1.87
N ALA A 72 -4.73 7.53 0.95
CA ALA A 72 -5.54 8.03 -0.15
C ALA A 72 -6.88 8.62 0.32
N ILE A 73 -7.36 8.25 1.52
CA ILE A 73 -8.59 8.76 2.12
C ILE A 73 -8.27 10.06 2.87
N TRP A 74 -9.10 11.08 2.68
CA TRP A 74 -8.90 12.41 3.29
C TRP A 74 -9.70 12.55 4.60
N GLY A 75 -9.48 13.65 5.32
CA GLY A 75 -10.17 13.96 6.57
C GLY A 75 -9.82 13.01 7.73
N SER A 76 -10.83 12.65 8.54
CA SER A 76 -10.69 11.82 9.74
C SER A 76 -10.28 10.36 9.49
N GLY A 77 -10.35 9.92 8.23
CA GLY A 77 -9.84 8.61 7.80
C GLY A 77 -8.38 8.64 7.36
N GLY A 78 -7.83 9.84 7.11
CA GLY A 78 -6.55 10.04 6.44
C GLY A 78 -5.35 10.14 7.37
N GLY A 79 -4.24 10.64 6.82
CA GLY A 79 -2.98 10.84 7.54
C GLY A 79 -1.85 9.96 7.05
N GLY A 80 -0.63 10.37 7.38
CA GLY A 80 0.58 9.65 7.02
C GLY A 80 1.03 8.64 8.08
N VAL A 81 1.95 7.77 7.66
CA VAL A 81 2.55 6.75 8.51
C VAL A 81 3.67 7.34 9.37
N TYR A 82 3.75 6.95 10.64
CA TYR A 82 4.78 7.40 11.57
C TYR A 82 5.27 6.25 12.48
N LEU A 83 6.43 6.47 13.09
CA LEU A 83 7.03 5.59 14.07
C LEU A 83 6.64 6.03 15.47
N THR A 84 6.22 5.09 16.31
CA THR A 84 5.93 5.35 17.72
C THR A 84 6.42 4.23 18.62
N ASN A 85 6.64 4.55 19.90
CA ASN A 85 6.80 3.53 20.92
C ASN A 85 5.40 3.09 21.38
N LEU A 86 5.08 1.81 21.25
CA LEU A 86 3.79 1.23 21.66
C LEU A 86 3.80 0.72 23.11
N GLY A 87 4.91 0.92 23.82
CA GLY A 87 5.17 0.36 25.14
C GLY A 87 5.99 -0.93 25.06
N ASN A 88 6.66 -1.28 26.16
CA ASN A 88 7.36 -2.55 26.37
C ASN A 88 8.60 -2.81 25.49
N THR A 89 9.06 -1.83 24.70
CA THR A 89 10.31 -1.93 23.94
C THR A 89 11.26 -0.78 24.22
N LYS A 90 12.56 -1.10 24.21
CA LYS A 90 13.64 -0.13 24.44
C LYS A 90 13.74 0.90 23.31
N CYS A 91 13.42 0.49 22.08
CA CYS A 91 13.38 1.31 20.89
C CYS A 91 11.94 1.37 20.34
N PRO A 92 11.50 2.52 19.79
CA PRO A 92 10.21 2.61 19.10
C PRO A 92 10.12 1.56 17.99
N ASN A 93 9.04 0.80 17.96
CA ASN A 93 8.84 -0.26 16.97
C ASN A 93 7.47 -0.25 16.27
N GLY A 94 6.57 0.64 16.67
CA GLY A 94 5.22 0.72 16.13
C GLY A 94 5.18 1.44 14.79
N VAL A 95 4.72 0.76 13.75
CA VAL A 95 4.39 1.38 12.46
C VAL A 95 2.89 1.68 12.43
N VAL A 96 2.54 2.96 12.45
CA VAL A 96 1.16 3.42 12.70
C VAL A 96 0.75 4.52 11.74
N GLN A 97 -0.54 4.61 11.45
CA GLN A 97 -1.15 5.69 10.67
C GLN A 97 -1.65 6.80 11.62
N HIS A 98 -1.40 8.06 11.29
CA HIS A 98 -2.15 9.15 11.92
C HIS A 98 -3.65 9.06 11.58
N GLY A 99 -4.50 9.70 12.39
CA GLY A 99 -5.94 9.75 12.18
C GLY A 99 -6.47 10.97 11.44
N ARG A 100 -5.59 11.84 10.90
CA ARG A 100 -5.96 13.06 10.17
C ARG A 100 -4.96 13.34 9.06
N ASP A 101 -5.47 13.71 7.89
CA ASP A 101 -4.70 14.06 6.68
C ASP A 101 -3.74 15.25 6.84
N THR A 102 -4.02 16.16 7.76
CA THR A 102 -3.12 17.28 8.11
C THR A 102 -1.78 16.84 8.70
N ARG A 103 -1.64 15.57 9.11
CA ARG A 103 -0.40 15.00 9.63
C ARG A 103 0.24 14.08 8.59
N PRO A 104 1.31 14.51 7.90
CA PRO A 104 1.91 13.74 6.81
C PRO A 104 2.75 12.55 7.27
N GLY A 105 2.92 12.36 8.58
CA GLY A 105 3.73 11.28 9.13
C GLY A 105 5.24 11.53 9.00
N MET A 106 6.03 10.48 9.18
CA MET A 106 7.49 10.52 9.16
C MET A 106 8.02 10.00 7.83
N PRO A 107 9.13 10.56 7.31
CA PRO A 107 9.69 10.11 6.04
C PRO A 107 10.26 8.69 6.15
N VAL A 108 10.10 7.92 5.08
CA VAL A 108 10.72 6.61 4.86
C VAL A 108 11.64 6.65 3.64
N LYS A 109 12.51 5.65 3.54
CA LYS A 109 13.32 5.34 2.37
C LYS A 109 13.00 3.93 1.89
N PHE A 110 13.15 3.72 0.59
CA PHE A 110 12.96 2.43 -0.07
C PHE A 110 14.30 1.92 -0.60
N PHE A 111 14.53 0.62 -0.46
CA PHE A 111 15.75 -0.05 -0.92
C PHE A 111 15.42 -1.39 -1.57
N THR A 112 16.19 -1.78 -2.58
CA THR A 112 16.13 -3.11 -3.19
C THR A 112 17.54 -3.54 -3.58
N THR A 113 17.81 -4.85 -3.55
CA THR A 113 19.06 -5.43 -4.06
C THR A 113 18.97 -5.84 -5.53
N HIS A 114 17.77 -5.79 -6.11
CA HIS A 114 17.50 -6.18 -7.49
C HIS A 114 16.73 -5.05 -8.19
N PRO A 115 17.39 -3.96 -8.60
CA PRO A 115 16.71 -2.78 -9.15
C PRO A 115 16.02 -3.02 -10.51
N GLY A 116 16.23 -4.18 -11.13
CA GLY A 116 15.74 -4.48 -12.47
C GLY A 116 16.61 -3.80 -13.53
N PRO A 117 16.07 -3.53 -14.74
CA PRO A 117 16.79 -2.84 -15.80
C PRO A 117 16.91 -1.33 -15.53
N PRO A 118 17.79 -0.60 -16.26
CA PRO A 118 17.91 0.84 -16.15
C PRO A 118 16.57 1.58 -16.30
N PRO A 119 16.35 2.70 -15.59
CA PRO A 119 17.22 3.26 -14.55
C PRO A 119 17.30 2.36 -13.30
N PHE A 120 18.49 2.17 -12.74
CA PHE A 120 18.72 1.28 -11.59
C PHE A 120 18.43 1.93 -10.24
N ASN A 121 18.16 3.23 -10.22
CA ASN A 121 17.94 4.04 -9.03
C ASN A 121 16.46 4.24 -8.70
N VAL A 122 15.54 3.56 -9.38
CA VAL A 122 14.10 3.71 -9.16
C VAL A 122 13.49 2.52 -8.45
N VAL A 123 12.42 2.77 -7.69
CA VAL A 123 11.58 1.74 -7.08
C VAL A 123 10.57 1.25 -8.12
N ARG A 124 10.49 -0.07 -8.30
CA ARG A 124 9.56 -0.71 -9.25
C ARG A 124 8.47 -1.48 -8.52
N GLU A 125 7.29 -1.51 -9.13
CA GLU A 125 6.14 -2.26 -8.63
C GLU A 125 6.47 -3.76 -8.53
N THR A 126 5.87 -4.45 -7.56
CA THR A 126 6.02 -5.90 -7.28
C THR A 126 7.44 -6.39 -6.96
N ASN A 127 8.45 -5.52 -7.01
CA ASN A 127 9.81 -5.85 -6.62
C ASN A 127 9.93 -5.95 -5.09
N ASN A 128 10.79 -6.84 -4.61
CA ASN A 128 11.07 -6.93 -3.19
C ASN A 128 11.86 -5.71 -2.74
N ILE A 129 11.30 -5.01 -1.76
CA ILE A 129 11.87 -3.81 -1.18
C ILE A 129 11.95 -3.92 0.33
N ASN A 130 12.95 -3.26 0.92
CA ASN A 130 12.92 -2.88 2.33
C ASN A 130 12.37 -1.45 2.45
N ILE A 131 11.68 -1.20 3.55
CA ILE A 131 11.16 0.12 3.93
C ILE A 131 11.82 0.49 5.25
N MET A 132 12.34 1.71 5.37
CA MET A 132 13.03 2.17 6.58
C MET A 132 12.62 3.59 6.93
N PHE A 133 12.27 3.85 8.19
CA PHE A 133 12.07 5.24 8.64
C PHE A 133 13.38 6.03 8.59
N SER A 134 13.33 7.24 8.05
CA SER A 134 14.45 8.17 7.98
C SER A 134 14.28 9.31 8.99
N VAL A 135 14.33 8.94 10.27
CA VAL A 135 14.13 9.84 11.40
C VAL A 135 15.36 9.87 12.31
N PRO A 136 15.61 10.97 13.04
CA PRO A 136 16.61 10.97 14.10
C PRO A 136 16.31 9.90 15.15
N THR A 137 17.29 9.09 15.50
CA THR A 137 17.19 8.07 16.55
C THR A 137 18.35 8.18 17.53
N SER A 138 18.19 7.60 18.71
CA SER A 138 19.30 7.46 19.65
C SER A 138 20.35 6.48 19.10
N ARG A 139 21.60 6.59 19.55
CA ARG A 139 22.70 5.67 19.14
C ARG A 139 22.34 4.19 19.31
N LEU A 140 21.51 3.89 20.30
CA LEU A 140 21.04 2.55 20.60
C LEU A 140 20.02 2.01 19.58
N CYS A 141 19.22 2.89 18.95
CA CYS A 141 18.09 2.51 18.09
C CYS A 141 18.36 2.80 16.61
N VAL A 142 19.62 3.03 16.21
CA VAL A 142 20.00 3.35 14.83
C VAL A 142 19.62 2.25 13.85
N ASN A 143 19.65 0.99 14.29
CA ASN A 143 19.32 -0.18 13.48
C ASN A 143 17.86 -0.62 13.62
N GLU A 144 17.03 0.10 14.38
CA GLU A 144 15.66 -0.30 14.75
C GLU A 144 14.59 0.41 13.92
N THR A 145 14.90 0.79 12.68
CA THR A 145 14.01 1.61 11.83
C THR A 145 13.56 0.92 10.55
N VAL A 146 14.14 -0.24 10.21
CA VAL A 146 13.76 -1.07 9.07
C VAL A 146 12.49 -1.82 9.41
N TRP A 147 11.52 -1.79 8.50
CA TRP A 147 10.23 -2.46 8.66
C TRP A 147 10.37 -3.96 8.49
N LYS A 148 9.57 -4.71 9.25
CA LYS A 148 9.34 -6.14 9.09
C LYS A 148 7.91 -6.50 9.46
N VAL A 149 7.46 -7.64 8.99
CA VAL A 149 6.28 -8.30 9.54
C VAL A 149 6.67 -8.99 10.85
N GLY A 150 6.00 -8.62 11.93
CA GLY A 150 6.18 -9.23 13.23
C GLY A 150 5.59 -10.63 13.34
N ASP A 151 5.89 -11.27 14.47
CA ASP A 151 5.27 -12.52 14.86
C ASP A 151 3.77 -12.32 15.14
N PRO A 152 2.96 -13.40 15.08
CA PRO A 152 1.54 -13.33 15.43
C PRO A 152 1.32 -12.76 16.84
N ASP A 153 0.56 -11.67 16.95
CA ASP A 153 0.28 -11.02 18.23
C ASP A 153 -0.86 -11.74 18.95
N LEU A 154 -0.55 -12.35 20.09
CA LEU A 154 -1.50 -13.13 20.89
C LEU A 154 -2.63 -12.26 21.47
N THR A 155 -2.38 -10.98 21.71
CA THR A 155 -3.40 -10.03 22.21
C THR A 155 -4.36 -9.57 21.11
N ALA A 156 -3.96 -9.76 19.84
CA ALA A 156 -4.74 -9.40 18.66
C ALA A 156 -5.16 -10.63 17.83
N ARG A 157 -5.43 -11.77 18.48
CA ARG A 157 -5.90 -13.01 17.83
C ARG A 157 -4.98 -13.49 16.68
N GLY A 158 -3.68 -13.34 16.85
CA GLY A 158 -2.68 -13.78 15.88
C GLY A 158 -2.46 -12.82 14.71
N VAL A 159 -3.02 -11.61 14.75
CA VAL A 159 -2.72 -10.57 13.74
C VAL A 159 -1.21 -10.32 13.70
N ARG A 160 -0.67 -10.25 12.48
CA ARG A 160 0.73 -9.94 12.24
C ARG A 160 0.87 -8.47 11.92
N PHE A 161 1.42 -7.71 12.87
CA PHE A 161 1.65 -6.27 12.69
C PHE A 161 2.91 -6.00 11.88
N VAL A 162 2.91 -4.88 11.16
CA VAL A 162 4.14 -4.28 10.64
C VAL A 162 4.80 -3.51 11.79
N VAL A 163 6.06 -3.85 12.05
CA VAL A 163 6.88 -3.28 13.13
C VAL A 163 8.25 -2.90 12.56
N THR A 164 9.05 -2.15 13.30
CA THR A 164 10.47 -1.98 12.95
C THR A 164 11.38 -3.00 13.65
N GLY A 165 12.69 -2.91 13.42
CA GLY A 165 13.68 -3.89 13.88
C GLY A 165 13.87 -5.07 12.92
N GLY A 166 13.61 -4.83 11.63
CA GLY A 166 14.04 -5.68 10.53
C GLY A 166 15.50 -5.47 10.16
N THR A 167 15.96 -6.22 9.16
CA THR A 167 17.32 -6.12 8.62
C THR A 167 17.28 -5.50 7.23
N LEU A 168 18.12 -4.50 6.99
CA LEU A 168 18.25 -3.89 5.66
C LEU A 168 19.08 -4.80 4.75
N GLY A 169 18.58 -5.12 3.57
CA GLY A 169 19.27 -5.96 2.59
C GLY A 169 19.39 -7.42 3.01
N ASN A 170 20.46 -8.07 2.55
CA ASN A 170 20.74 -9.50 2.78
C ASN A 170 19.55 -10.42 2.45
N PRO A 171 19.08 -10.45 1.18
CA PRO A 171 17.92 -11.24 0.78
C PRO A 171 18.14 -12.72 1.08
N GLY A 172 17.31 -13.28 1.95
CA GLY A 172 17.44 -14.67 2.37
C GLY A 172 16.39 -15.08 3.41
N PRO A 173 16.44 -16.33 3.87
CA PRO A 173 15.52 -16.88 4.87
C PRO A 173 15.45 -16.06 6.16
N GLU A 174 16.59 -15.53 6.62
CA GLU A 174 16.70 -14.77 7.87
C GLU A 174 16.07 -13.38 7.79
N THR A 175 15.95 -12.80 6.60
CA THR A 175 15.40 -11.45 6.37
C THR A 175 14.05 -11.47 5.68
N ILE A 176 13.47 -12.66 5.46
CA ILE A 176 12.26 -12.84 4.64
C ILE A 176 11.10 -11.92 5.07
N ASN A 177 10.97 -11.68 6.37
CA ASN A 177 9.93 -10.83 6.96
C ASN A 177 10.12 -9.33 6.72
N SER A 178 11.28 -8.91 6.23
CA SER A 178 11.64 -7.50 5.99
C SER A 178 11.40 -7.08 4.52
N TRP A 179 10.87 -7.98 3.69
CA TRP A 179 10.63 -7.74 2.27
C TRP A 179 9.15 -7.48 1.98
N PHE A 180 8.87 -6.29 1.44
CA PHE A 180 7.55 -5.85 1.03
C PHE A 180 7.51 -5.63 -0.48
N LYS A 181 6.31 -5.46 -1.01
CA LYS A 181 6.05 -5.06 -2.38
C LYS A 181 5.13 -3.85 -2.41
N ILE A 182 5.26 -3.04 -3.46
CA ILE A 182 4.33 -1.95 -3.78
C ILE A 182 3.59 -2.33 -5.05
N GLU A 183 2.27 -2.20 -5.05
CA GLU A 183 1.43 -2.53 -6.21
C GLU A 183 0.48 -1.38 -6.50
N LYS A 184 0.27 -1.06 -7.78
CA LYS A 184 -0.78 -0.13 -8.20
C LYS A 184 -2.16 -0.68 -7.79
N VAL A 185 -3.01 0.19 -7.23
CA VAL A 185 -4.41 -0.16 -6.96
C VAL A 185 -5.25 -0.05 -8.24
N THR A 186 -5.01 0.99 -9.03
CA THR A 186 -5.68 1.25 -10.31
C THR A 186 -4.80 2.08 -11.23
N ASN A 187 -4.94 1.90 -12.55
CA ASN A 187 -4.23 2.69 -13.55
C ASN A 187 -4.76 4.13 -13.68
N THR A 188 -5.92 4.44 -13.10
CA THR A 188 -6.58 5.75 -13.23
C THR A 188 -6.29 6.72 -12.08
N ALA A 189 -5.57 6.29 -11.04
CA ALA A 189 -5.26 7.11 -9.89
C ALA A 189 -3.84 6.83 -9.36
N PRO A 190 -3.18 7.79 -8.69
CA PRO A 190 -1.83 7.63 -8.15
C PRO A 190 -1.82 6.85 -6.81
N PHE A 191 -2.66 5.81 -6.71
CA PHE A 191 -2.84 5.04 -5.48
C PHE A 191 -2.17 3.68 -5.60
N TYR A 192 -1.46 3.34 -4.52
CA TYR A 192 -0.71 2.11 -4.35
C TYR A 192 -1.17 1.41 -3.07
N LYS A 193 -0.79 0.15 -2.95
CA LYS A 193 -0.91 -0.63 -1.71
C LYS A 193 0.42 -1.30 -1.41
N LEU A 194 0.68 -1.52 -0.12
CA LEU A 194 1.79 -2.33 0.35
C LEU A 194 1.32 -3.77 0.52
N ARG A 195 2.15 -4.73 0.13
CA ARG A 195 1.86 -6.16 0.21
C ARG A 195 3.04 -6.90 0.80
N TYR A 196 2.76 -7.89 1.65
CA TYR A 196 3.76 -8.85 2.09
C TYR A 196 3.56 -10.14 1.30
N CYS A 197 4.48 -10.39 0.37
CA CYS A 197 4.46 -11.54 -0.54
C CYS A 197 5.90 -11.78 -1.03
N PRO A 198 6.81 -12.17 -0.11
CA PRO A 198 8.21 -12.35 -0.45
C PRO A 198 8.35 -13.45 -1.52
N ASP A 199 9.22 -13.24 -2.49
CA ASP A 199 9.43 -14.23 -3.55
C ASP A 199 10.00 -15.53 -3.00
N LYS A 200 9.56 -16.66 -3.55
CA LYS A 200 10.04 -17.99 -3.15
C LYS A 200 11.56 -18.13 -3.24
N VAL A 201 12.21 -17.40 -4.15
CA VAL A 201 13.68 -17.40 -4.29
C VAL A 201 14.40 -16.86 -3.06
N LEU A 202 13.76 -15.98 -2.27
CA LEU A 202 14.33 -15.46 -1.01
C LEU A 202 14.41 -16.54 0.07
N CYS A 203 13.54 -17.55 0.02
CA CYS A 203 13.61 -18.69 0.92
C CYS A 203 13.01 -19.95 0.27
N PRO A 204 13.81 -20.72 -0.47
CA PRO A 204 13.34 -21.91 -1.17
C PRO A 204 12.81 -23.00 -0.24
N MET A 205 13.31 -23.05 1.00
CA MET A 205 12.91 -24.02 2.03
C MET A 205 11.79 -23.53 2.96
N CYS A 206 11.36 -22.27 2.85
CA CYS A 206 10.24 -21.77 3.65
C CYS A 206 8.93 -22.34 3.12
N HIS A 207 7.97 -22.56 4.02
CA HIS A 207 6.59 -22.76 3.58
C HIS A 207 6.11 -21.54 2.79
N PRO A 208 5.26 -21.73 1.77
CA PRO A 208 4.65 -20.62 1.07
C PRO A 208 4.04 -19.64 2.06
N VAL A 209 4.46 -18.40 1.97
CA VAL A 209 3.90 -17.32 2.77
C VAL A 209 2.61 -16.88 2.09
N ASP A 210 1.51 -16.90 2.83
CA ASP A 210 0.26 -16.33 2.33
C ASP A 210 0.46 -14.85 2.01
N CYS A 211 0.24 -14.51 0.74
CA CYS A 211 0.42 -13.15 0.27
C CYS A 211 -0.75 -12.29 0.75
N LEU A 212 -0.46 -11.32 1.61
CA LEU A 212 -1.46 -10.48 2.26
C LEU A 212 -1.16 -9.00 2.02
N ASP A 213 -2.21 -8.24 1.72
CA ASP A 213 -2.12 -6.79 1.69
C ASP A 213 -1.97 -6.22 3.11
N VAL A 214 -1.14 -5.18 3.22
CA VAL A 214 -0.97 -4.40 4.44
C VAL A 214 -2.15 -3.44 4.55
N GLY A 215 -2.89 -3.56 5.64
CA GLY A 215 -3.98 -2.67 6.01
C GLY A 215 -3.69 -1.92 7.31
N VAL A 216 -4.75 -1.34 7.87
CA VAL A 216 -4.71 -0.63 9.15
C VAL A 216 -5.68 -1.30 10.12
N THR A 217 -5.24 -1.55 11.35
CA THR A 217 -6.03 -2.15 12.42
C THR A 217 -5.89 -1.30 13.67
N ASP A 218 -7.00 -0.99 14.33
CA ASP A 218 -6.94 -0.40 15.67
C ASP A 218 -6.51 -1.45 16.69
N HIS A 219 -5.47 -1.14 17.45
CA HIS A 219 -5.00 -1.97 18.54
C HIS A 219 -4.43 -1.08 19.64
N PHE A 220 -5.04 -1.16 20.82
CA PHE A 220 -4.74 -0.29 21.97
C PHE A 220 -4.75 1.21 21.64
N GLY A 221 -5.71 1.66 20.82
CA GLY A 221 -5.86 3.07 20.44
C GLY A 221 -4.85 3.58 19.41
N TYR A 222 -4.05 2.67 18.84
CA TYR A 222 -3.17 2.96 17.72
C TYR A 222 -3.71 2.32 16.44
N ARG A 223 -3.74 3.10 15.36
CA ARG A 223 -4.03 2.63 14.00
C ARG A 223 -2.78 1.95 13.42
N ARG A 224 -2.49 0.74 13.86
CA ARG A 224 -1.28 -0.02 13.49
C ARG A 224 -1.40 -0.58 12.08
N LEU A 225 -0.29 -0.59 11.33
CA LEU A 225 -0.22 -1.32 10.07
C LEU A 225 -0.13 -2.82 10.35
N ALA A 226 -0.87 -3.63 9.60
CA ALA A 226 -0.95 -5.08 9.82
C ALA A 226 -1.26 -5.84 8.53
N LEU A 227 -0.96 -7.13 8.49
CA LEU A 227 -1.43 -8.01 7.43
C LEU A 227 -2.92 -8.31 7.64
N THR A 228 -3.78 -7.73 6.80
CA THR A 228 -5.25 -7.83 6.93
C THR A 228 -5.94 -8.31 5.66
N ASN A 229 -5.24 -8.32 4.53
CA ASN A 229 -5.81 -8.50 3.20
C ASN A 229 -6.87 -7.44 2.82
N GLN A 230 -6.93 -6.33 3.56
CA GLN A 230 -7.71 -5.13 3.25
C GLN A 230 -6.71 -3.99 3.04
N PRO A 231 -6.43 -3.60 1.79
CA PRO A 231 -5.29 -2.73 1.50
C PRO A 231 -5.49 -1.32 2.08
N PHE A 232 -4.49 -0.84 2.81
CA PHE A 232 -4.32 0.57 3.10
C PHE A 232 -3.87 1.27 1.81
N MET A 233 -4.82 1.89 1.11
CA MET A 233 -4.54 2.63 -0.12
C MET A 233 -3.75 3.90 0.23
N VAL A 234 -2.62 4.07 -0.43
CA VAL A 234 -1.66 5.15 -0.17
C VAL A 234 -1.19 5.83 -1.43
N PHE A 235 -0.73 7.07 -1.30
CA PHE A 235 0.13 7.70 -2.27
C PHE A 235 1.45 8.11 -1.60
N PHE A 236 2.48 8.32 -2.42
CA PHE A 236 3.78 8.75 -1.95
C PHE A 236 3.97 10.23 -2.21
N ARG A 237 4.56 10.95 -1.26
CA ARG A 237 4.93 12.36 -1.46
C ARG A 237 6.37 12.56 -1.08
N LYS A 238 7.18 13.09 -2.00
CA LYS A 238 8.60 13.38 -1.74
C LYS A 238 8.73 14.30 -0.52
N PHE A 239 9.64 13.93 0.39
CA PHE A 239 9.93 14.74 1.57
C PHE A 239 10.67 15.99 1.13
N GLN A 240 10.15 17.16 1.51
CA GLN A 240 10.85 18.42 1.38
C GLN A 240 11.35 18.84 2.75
N LYS A 241 12.64 19.09 2.87
CA LYS A 241 13.19 19.71 4.07
C LYS A 241 12.63 21.14 4.10
N THR A 242 11.83 21.46 5.10
CA THR A 242 11.52 22.85 5.39
C THR A 242 12.79 23.46 5.95
N ASP A 243 13.36 24.41 5.23
CA ASP A 243 14.44 25.23 5.75
C ASP A 243 13.85 26.04 6.91
N GLY A 244 14.31 25.71 8.13
CA GLY A 244 13.95 26.39 9.37
C GLY A 244 14.99 27.43 9.72
#